data_AF-A0A7K0K696-F1
#
_entry.id   AF-A0A7K0K696-F1
#
_cell.length_a   1.000
_cell.length_b   1.000
_cell.length_c   1.000
_cell.angle_alpha   90.00
_cell.angle_beta   90.00
_cell.angle_gamma   90.00
#
_symmetry.space_group_name_H-M   'P 1'
#
loop_
_entity.id
_entity.type
_entity.pdbx_description
1 polymer ?
#
loop_
_entity_poly.entity_id
_entity_poly.type
_entity_poly.pdbx_seq_one_letter_code
_entity_poly.pdbx_strand_id
1 'polypeptide(L)'
;MFKVPKSKGATKAGQFEFQVEGDPKTYAFPKMQYITGALAKKLLPLVAMAKKVETAQKKGKTFIPTGLEQEQMTAGVEAIFETYAPGLFGVLDQEQLNVIVEAWSKESSIGLGESSSSAS
;
A
#
# COMPACT_ATOMS: atom_id res chain seq x y z
N MET A 1 7.99 18.95 28.71
CA MET A 1 6.68 18.63 28.11
C MET A 1 6.90 18.23 26.67
N PHE A 2 6.68 16.97 26.31
CA PHE A 2 6.84 16.49 24.94
C PHE A 2 5.56 16.76 24.14
N LYS A 3 5.62 17.58 23.10
CA LYS A 3 4.48 17.85 22.22
C LYS A 3 4.55 16.91 21.02
N VAL A 4 3.49 16.12 20.83
CA VAL A 4 3.36 15.27 19.64
C VAL A 4 3.18 16.18 18.42
N PRO A 5 4.07 16.12 17.41
CA PRO A 5 3.93 16.93 16.21
C PRO A 5 2.67 16.53 15.43
N LYS A 6 2.01 17.50 14.78
CA LYS A 6 0.89 17.23 13.88
C LYS A 6 1.36 16.25 12.79
N SER A 7 0.54 15.23 12.50
CA SER A 7 0.85 14.26 11.44
C SER A 7 1.03 14.97 10.10
N LYS A 8 2.09 14.60 9.37
CA LYS A 8 2.31 15.07 7.98
C LYS A 8 1.43 14.31 6.97
N GLY A 9 0.64 13.33 7.41
CA GLY A 9 -0.30 12.60 6.54
C GLY A 9 -1.43 13.44 5.95
N ALA A 10 -1.61 14.68 6.44
CA ALA A 10 -2.52 15.68 5.86
C ALA A 10 -1.81 16.73 4.99
N THR A 11 -0.49 16.61 4.81
CA THR A 11 0.31 17.50 3.96
C THR A 11 0.64 16.82 2.64
N LYS A 12 0.75 17.57 1.54
CA LYS A 12 1.10 17.03 0.22
C LYS A 12 2.35 16.12 0.24
N ALA A 13 3.34 16.45 1.07
CA ALA A 13 4.56 15.65 1.20
C ALA A 13 4.35 14.28 1.87
N GLY A 14 3.29 14.13 2.67
CA GLY A 14 2.95 12.89 3.37
C GLY A 14 1.79 12.13 2.75
N GLN A 15 1.26 12.60 1.62
CA GLN A 15 0.23 11.94 0.85
C GLN A 15 0.80 11.44 -0.47
N PHE A 16 0.22 10.36 -0.94
CA PHE A 16 0.30 9.85 -2.29
C PHE A 16 -1.02 10.22 -2.96
N GLU A 17 -0.98 11.19 -3.86
CA GLU A 17 -2.13 11.66 -4.62
C GLU A 17 -2.15 10.95 -5.98
N PHE A 18 -3.32 10.47 -6.39
CA PHE A 18 -3.50 9.82 -7.69
C PHE A 18 -4.89 10.13 -8.25
N GLN A 19 -5.01 9.96 -9.56
CA GLN A 19 -6.27 10.08 -10.28
C GLN A 19 -6.44 8.84 -11.15
N VAL A 20 -7.68 8.37 -11.25
CA VAL A 20 -8.04 7.24 -12.11
C VAL A 20 -8.51 7.80 -13.44
N GLU A 21 -8.01 7.26 -14.55
CA GLU A 21 -8.40 7.72 -15.88
C GLU A 21 -9.91 7.52 -16.09
N GLY A 22 -10.60 8.57 -16.55
CA GLY A 22 -12.06 8.59 -16.65
C GLY A 22 -12.79 9.03 -15.37
N ASP A 23 -12.12 9.15 -14.24
CA ASP A 23 -12.68 9.69 -13.00
C ASP A 23 -12.11 11.11 -12.70
N PRO A 24 -12.96 12.14 -12.56
CA PRO A 24 -12.49 13.50 -12.31
C PRO A 24 -12.01 13.73 -10.87
N LYS A 25 -12.15 12.76 -9.97
CA LYS A 25 -11.80 12.88 -8.56
C LYS A 25 -10.32 12.56 -8.35
N THR A 26 -9.65 13.42 -7.59
CA THR A 26 -8.33 13.13 -7.04
C THR A 26 -8.50 12.37 -5.73
N TYR A 27 -7.82 11.24 -5.61
CA TYR A 27 -7.74 10.43 -4.40
C TYR A 27 -6.38 10.65 -3.73
N ALA A 28 -6.34 10.51 -2.42
CA ALA A 28 -5.13 10.69 -1.65
C ALA A 28 -5.01 9.65 -0.55
N PHE A 29 -3.93 8.88 -0.57
CA PHE A 29 -3.56 7.96 0.51
C PHE A 29 -2.43 8.54 1.33
N PRO A 30 -2.46 8.49 2.67
CA PRO A 30 -1.27 8.77 3.43
C PRO A 30 -0.18 7.74 3.10
N LYS A 31 1.06 8.21 2.96
CA LYS A 31 2.24 7.33 2.91
C LYS A 31 2.29 6.50 4.19
N MET A 32 2.81 5.28 4.12
CA MET A 32 2.71 4.32 5.23
C MET A 32 3.28 4.84 6.56
N GLN A 33 4.35 5.65 6.50
CA GLN A 33 4.95 6.35 7.65
C GLN A 33 4.03 7.37 8.36
N TYR A 34 2.91 7.75 7.75
CA TYR A 34 1.94 8.72 8.27
C TYR A 34 0.55 8.13 8.50
N ILE A 35 0.41 6.81 8.37
CA ILE A 35 -0.85 6.11 8.61
C ILE A 35 -1.24 6.18 10.08
N THR A 36 -2.54 6.33 10.33
CA THR A 36 -3.10 6.38 11.68
C THR A 36 -2.92 5.04 12.39
N GLY A 37 -2.74 5.04 13.72
CA GLY A 37 -2.44 3.81 14.47
C GLY A 37 -3.47 2.68 14.31
N ALA A 38 -4.74 2.99 14.08
CA ALA A 38 -5.78 1.99 13.85
C ALA A 38 -5.62 1.28 12.49
N LEU A 39 -5.33 2.03 11.43
CA LEU A 39 -5.09 1.46 10.11
C LEU A 39 -3.70 0.81 10.04
N ALA A 40 -2.68 1.39 10.68
CA ALA A 40 -1.34 0.83 10.74
C ALA A 40 -1.34 -0.61 11.28
N LYS A 41 -2.20 -0.91 12.27
CA LYS A 41 -2.40 -2.29 12.77
C LYS A 41 -2.91 -3.25 11.71
N LYS A 42 -3.83 -2.80 10.85
CA LYS A 42 -4.36 -3.60 9.72
C LYS A 42 -3.32 -3.81 8.62
N LEU A 43 -2.35 -2.90 8.50
CA LEU A 43 -1.29 -2.96 7.49
C LEU A 43 0.00 -3.63 7.99
N LEU A 44 0.09 -3.99 9.28
CA LEU A 44 1.19 -4.79 9.81
C LEU A 44 1.57 -6.00 8.94
N PRO A 45 0.63 -6.81 8.41
CA PRO A 45 0.99 -7.91 7.51
C PRO A 45 1.71 -7.43 6.24
N LEU A 46 1.30 -6.30 5.63
CA LEU A 46 1.99 -5.72 4.47
C LEU A 46 3.45 -5.36 4.81
N VAL A 47 3.68 -4.77 5.98
CA VAL A 47 5.04 -4.43 6.43
C VAL A 47 5.88 -5.68 6.67
N ALA A 48 5.29 -6.72 7.26
CA ALA A 48 5.95 -7.99 7.47
C ALA A 48 6.33 -8.66 6.14
N MET A 49 5.44 -8.62 5.14
CA MET A 49 5.70 -9.11 3.79
C MET A 49 6.81 -8.33 3.10
N ALA A 50 6.78 -7.00 3.15
CA ALA A 50 7.83 -6.18 2.56
C ALA A 50 9.23 -6.51 3.11
N LYS A 51 9.33 -6.79 4.42
CA LYS A 51 10.58 -7.28 5.03
C LYS A 51 11.00 -8.66 4.50
N LYS A 52 10.04 -9.56 4.26
CA LYS A 52 10.31 -10.88 3.67
C LYS A 52 10.78 -10.76 2.22
N VAL A 53 10.15 -9.89 1.43
CA VAL A 53 10.58 -9.54 0.07
C VAL A 53 12.00 -9.01 0.07
N GLU A 54 12.29 -8.00 0.90
CA GLU A 54 13.63 -7.42 1.01
C GLU A 54 14.67 -8.48 1.40
N THR A 55 14.34 -9.36 2.35
CA THR A 55 15.23 -10.45 2.78
C THR A 55 15.48 -11.47 1.67
N ALA A 56 14.45 -11.80 0.89
CA ALA A 56 14.57 -12.70 -0.25
C ALA A 56 15.44 -12.07 -1.35
N GLN A 57 15.19 -10.81 -1.71
CA GLN A 57 15.97 -10.06 -2.69
C GLN A 57 17.45 -9.95 -2.29
N LYS A 58 17.74 -9.63 -1.03
CA LYS A 58 19.12 -9.61 -0.48
C LYS A 58 19.83 -10.97 -0.60
N LYS A 59 19.07 -12.07 -0.63
CA LYS A 59 19.58 -13.43 -0.81
C LYS A 59 19.56 -13.88 -2.28
N GLY A 60 19.24 -13.00 -3.22
CA GLY A 60 19.08 -13.34 -4.63
C GLY A 60 17.94 -14.31 -4.91
N LYS A 61 16.91 -14.34 -4.04
CA LYS A 61 15.76 -15.23 -4.14
C LYS A 61 14.49 -14.42 -4.41
N THR A 62 13.59 -15.00 -5.19
CA THR A 62 12.23 -14.47 -5.34
C THR A 62 11.41 -14.85 -4.11
N PHE A 63 10.73 -13.86 -3.52
CA PHE A 63 9.72 -14.13 -2.51
C PHE A 63 8.41 -14.50 -3.22
N ILE A 64 7.89 -15.69 -2.92
CA ILE A 64 6.56 -16.10 -3.37
C ILE A 64 5.66 -16.08 -2.14
N PRO A 65 4.69 -15.14 -2.05
CA PRO A 65 3.75 -15.10 -0.94
C PRO A 65 2.91 -16.37 -0.91
N THR A 66 2.65 -16.91 0.28
CA THR A 66 1.65 -17.96 0.48
C THR A 66 0.23 -17.43 0.23
N GLY A 67 -0.75 -18.31 0.00
CA GLY A 67 -2.15 -17.89 -0.18
C GLY A 67 -2.68 -17.03 0.98
N LEU A 68 -2.30 -17.36 2.22
CA LEU A 68 -2.65 -16.56 3.39
C LEU A 68 -2.01 -15.15 3.35
N GLU A 69 -0.75 -15.06 2.94
CA GLU A 69 -0.06 -13.77 2.82
C GLU A 69 -0.67 -12.92 1.70
N GLN A 70 -1.02 -13.53 0.58
CA GLN A 70 -1.70 -12.84 -0.51
C GLN A 70 -3.08 -12.32 -0.07
N GLU A 71 -3.86 -13.11 0.67
CA GLU A 71 -5.13 -12.66 1.25
C GLU A 71 -4.94 -11.48 2.22
N GLN A 72 -3.94 -11.55 3.09
CA GLN A 72 -3.61 -10.46 4.01
C GLN A 72 -3.15 -9.19 3.28
N MET A 73 -2.46 -9.33 2.14
CA MET A 73 -2.06 -8.21 1.30
C MET A 73 -3.30 -7.54 0.71
N THR A 74 -4.18 -8.33 0.09
CA THR A 74 -5.43 -7.85 -0.49
C THR A 74 -6.29 -7.16 0.57
N ALA A 75 -6.47 -7.77 1.75
CA ALA A 75 -7.25 -7.18 2.85
C ALA A 75 -6.63 -5.88 3.39
N GLY A 76 -5.30 -5.79 3.43
CA GLY A 76 -4.60 -4.57 3.83
C GLY A 76 -4.78 -3.44 2.81
N VAL A 77 -4.65 -3.76 1.52
CA VAL A 77 -4.91 -2.80 0.42
C VAL A 77 -6.36 -2.33 0.47
N GLU A 78 -7.32 -3.26 0.52
CA GLU A 78 -8.75 -2.95 0.62
C GLU A 78 -9.02 -2.02 1.81
N ALA A 79 -8.43 -2.28 2.98
CA ALA A 79 -8.61 -1.43 4.14
C ALA A 79 -8.13 0.02 3.94
N ILE A 80 -7.06 0.26 3.17
CA ILE A 80 -6.62 1.62 2.83
C ILE A 80 -7.64 2.28 1.90
N PHE A 81 -8.05 1.57 0.84
CA PHE A 81 -9.02 2.08 -0.11
C PHE A 81 -10.34 2.39 0.59
N GLU A 82 -10.91 1.48 1.37
CA GLU A 82 -12.17 1.72 2.08
C GLU A 82 -12.09 2.86 3.10
N THR A 83 -10.90 3.13 3.65
CA THR A 83 -10.71 4.25 4.59
C THR A 83 -10.62 5.61 3.90
N TYR A 84 -9.94 5.69 2.75
CA TYR A 84 -9.60 6.97 2.10
C TYR A 84 -10.29 7.21 0.76
N ALA A 85 -10.74 6.16 0.10
CA ALA A 85 -11.41 6.12 -1.20
C ALA A 85 -12.54 5.07 -1.18
N PRO A 86 -13.55 5.21 -0.31
CA PRO A 86 -14.59 4.20 -0.13
C PRO A 86 -15.31 3.89 -1.46
N GLY A 87 -15.47 2.59 -1.76
CA GLY A 87 -16.11 2.11 -2.98
C GLY A 87 -15.21 2.09 -4.22
N LEU A 88 -14.04 2.72 -4.19
CA LEU A 88 -13.12 2.70 -5.33
C LEU A 88 -12.53 1.30 -5.56
N PHE A 89 -12.25 0.56 -4.50
CA PHE A 89 -11.64 -0.77 -4.58
C PHE A 89 -12.46 -1.75 -5.43
N GLY A 90 -13.79 -1.67 -5.38
CA GLY A 90 -14.68 -2.54 -6.16
C GLY A 90 -14.91 -2.10 -7.61
N VAL A 91 -14.43 -0.91 -8.00
CA VAL A 91 -14.58 -0.36 -9.36
C VAL A 91 -13.32 -0.56 -10.18
N LEU A 92 -12.16 -0.54 -9.53
CA LEU A 92 -10.88 -0.73 -10.19
C LEU A 92 -10.66 -2.19 -10.56
N ASP A 93 -10.10 -2.41 -11.75
CA ASP A 93 -9.62 -3.74 -12.12
C ASP A 93 -8.28 -4.08 -11.44
N GLN A 94 -7.86 -5.34 -11.57
CA GLN A 94 -6.65 -5.84 -10.91
C GLN A 94 -5.37 -5.12 -11.38
N GLU A 95 -5.29 -4.69 -12.65
CA GLU A 95 -4.14 -3.96 -13.19
C GLU A 95 -4.08 -2.56 -12.59
N GLN A 96 -5.20 -1.84 -12.59
CA GLN A 96 -5.29 -0.51 -11.97
C GLN A 96 -4.96 -0.54 -10.48
N LEU A 97 -5.51 -1.51 -9.74
CA LEU A 97 -5.19 -1.72 -8.33
C LEU A 97 -3.70 -1.96 -8.13
N ASN A 98 -3.09 -2.82 -8.95
CA ASN A 98 -1.67 -3.13 -8.85
C ASN A 98 -0.80 -1.88 -9.10
N VAL A 99 -1.10 -1.10 -10.14
CA VAL A 99 -0.37 0.15 -10.44
C VAL A 99 -0.44 1.14 -9.27
N ILE A 100 -1.63 1.32 -8.68
CA ILE A 100 -1.82 2.23 -7.55
C ILE A 100 -1.05 1.74 -6.31
N VAL A 101 -1.17 0.45 -5.99
CA VAL A 101 -0.50 -0.15 -4.82
C VAL A 101 1.02 -0.10 -4.97
N GLU A 102 1.56 -0.41 -6.14
CA GLU A 102 2.99 -0.34 -6.42
C GLU A 102 3.51 1.09 -6.27
N ALA A 103 2.84 2.07 -6.88
CA ALA A 103 3.21 3.47 -6.77
C ALA A 103 3.15 3.98 -5.32
N TRP A 104 2.08 3.66 -4.60
CA TRP A 104 1.94 4.01 -3.18
C TRP A 104 3.01 3.33 -2.30
N SER A 105 3.31 2.05 -2.57
CA SER A 105 4.33 1.29 -1.83
C SER A 105 5.72 1.91 -2.02
N LYS A 106 6.07 2.27 -3.26
CA LYS A 106 7.33 2.92 -3.62
C LYS A 106 7.48 4.28 -2.94
N GLU A 107 6.45 5.12 -3.02
CA GLU A 107 6.40 6.42 -2.33
C GLU A 107 6.44 6.29 -0.80
N SER A 108 5.92 5.17 -0.28
CA SER A 108 5.98 4.82 1.14
C SER A 108 7.30 4.19 1.58
N SER A 109 8.27 4.01 0.66
CA SER A 109 9.54 3.30 0.90
C SER A 109 9.35 1.87 1.41
N ILE A 110 8.33 1.19 0.91
CA ILE A 110 8.05 -0.22 1.19
C ILE A 110 8.28 -1.00 -0.10
N GLY A 111 9.14 -2.00 -0.04
CA GLY A 111 9.32 -2.95 -1.14
C GLY A 111 8.33 -4.10 -1.01
N LEU A 112 7.10 -3.95 -1.50
CA LEU A 112 6.13 -5.08 -1.57
C LEU A 112 6.47 -6.09 -2.68
N GLY A 113 7.59 -5.87 -3.37
CA GLY A 113 8.00 -6.63 -4.54
C GLY A 113 7.39 -6.01 -5.78
N GLU A 114 8.11 -6.14 -6.90
CA GLU A 114 7.50 -6.06 -8.22
C GLU A 114 6.46 -7.19 -8.19
N SER A 115 5.17 -6.86 -8.16
CA SER A 115 4.13 -7.87 -8.24
C SER A 115 4.49 -8.71 -9.44
N SER A 116 4.95 -9.94 -9.20
CA SER A 116 5.36 -10.82 -10.27
C SER A 116 4.15 -10.89 -11.18
N SER A 117 4.25 -10.31 -12.38
CA SER A 117 3.42 -10.75 -13.49
C SER A 117 3.37 -12.26 -13.33
N SER A 118 2.16 -12.80 -13.14
CA SER A 118 1.96 -14.23 -13.22
C SER A 118 2.35 -14.63 -14.63
N ALA A 119 3.63 -14.91 -14.81
CA ALA A 119 4.19 -15.52 -15.99
C ALA A 119 4.14 -17.03 -15.72
N SER A 120 2.98 -17.61 -16.00
CA SER A 120 2.71 -18.96 -16.53
C SER A 120 1.39 -19.50 -16.00
#